data_AF-A0A5C7RMU1-F1
#
_entry.id   AF-A0A5C7RMU1-F1
#
_cell.length_a   1.000
_cell.length_b   1.000
_cell.length_c   1.000
_cell.angle_alpha   90.00
_cell.angle_beta   90.00
_cell.angle_gamma   90.00
#
_symmetry.space_group_name_H-M   'P 1'
#
loop_
_entity.id
_entity.type
_entity.pdbx_description
1 polymer ?
#
loop_
_entity_poly.entity_id
_entity_poly.type
_entity_poly.pdbx_seq_one_letter_code
_entity_poly.pdbx_strand_id
1 'polypeptide(L)'
;MVSLAVVVGPGVRGPGDVVATEGGEMTQAWAEFHFLRPFWLLALLALPALIWWLRRRGTPRNVWHDAVDPHLLPHLLEHGTGGHGGWRPWAAAAGFVLAILALAGPSWRELPQPLLLDRSPLVIALDLSSATLADDLPPSRLLQARAKIARILQARSGQIGLIAFANDAFIVTPLTDDADNIALFLDALAPDVMPKDGSRADRAIEEAARVLERAGFRNGEILLITDQAGGSARSAAIVAARSGYRVSALGLGSAGGGTYRKRNGEVARTVLESAGLRAMALAGDGDFAALTHDDADLQALGVLVASQIDASGAKNRRSSLALDEGYWLLPPLMLLSLFAFRRGVLALLLVGCYLPWHGVQASENALWQREDQRQHARMVRGVDAYRRSDYETAQREWQGLPGAEAAYNRGNVHARQGRYDEAIAEYDRALRLAPGMREAIDNKRAVEEAKRRKRPPQQNQQNQQNQQNQQNQQNQQNQQNQQNQQNQQNQQNQQNQQNQ
;
A
#
# COMPACT_ATOMS: atom_id res chain seq x y z
N MET A 1 27.47 -5.56 -1.29
CA MET A 1 26.36 -6.14 -2.09
C MET A 1 25.45 -5.00 -2.50
N VAL A 2 25.20 -4.81 -3.79
CA VAL A 2 24.27 -3.78 -4.28
C VAL A 2 22.84 -4.27 -4.04
N SER A 3 22.01 -3.47 -3.37
CA SER A 3 20.61 -3.80 -3.11
C SER A 3 19.79 -3.53 -4.38
N LEU A 4 19.58 -4.56 -5.20
CA LEU A 4 18.75 -4.48 -6.40
C LEU A 4 17.28 -4.78 -6.04
N ALA A 5 16.44 -3.75 -5.96
CA ALA A 5 14.99 -3.84 -5.70
C ALA A 5 14.19 -4.10 -6.97
N VAL A 6 13.04 -4.77 -6.90
CA VAL A 6 12.15 -5.06 -8.05
C VAL A 6 10.90 -4.17 -7.97
N VAL A 7 10.42 -3.64 -9.09
CA VAL A 7 9.29 -2.70 -9.14
C VAL A 7 8.04 -3.35 -9.74
N VAL A 8 6.87 -3.04 -9.18
CA VAL A 8 5.55 -3.33 -9.78
C VAL A 8 4.75 -2.03 -9.81
N GLY A 9 4.30 -1.62 -10.98
CA GLY A 9 3.55 -0.39 -11.19
C GLY A 9 2.13 -0.45 -10.63
N PRO A 10 1.47 0.71 -10.54
CA PRO A 10 0.07 0.81 -10.13
C PRO A 10 -0.85 0.27 -11.24
N GLY A 11 -0.96 -1.05 -11.33
CA GLY A 11 -1.99 -1.76 -12.10
C GLY A 11 -3.25 -1.95 -11.27
N VAL A 12 -4.40 -1.81 -11.92
CA VAL A 12 -5.76 -1.94 -11.34
C VAL A 12 -5.85 -3.20 -10.46
N ARG A 13 -5.98 -3.01 -9.15
CA ARG A 13 -6.30 -4.09 -8.20
C ARG A 13 -7.69 -4.60 -8.50
N GLY A 14 -7.79 -5.69 -9.27
CA GLY A 14 -8.97 -6.52 -9.31
C GLY A 14 -8.99 -7.46 -8.09
N PRO A 15 -10.14 -7.69 -7.44
CA PRO A 15 -10.25 -8.69 -6.40
C PRO A 15 -10.27 -10.07 -7.06
N GLY A 16 -9.35 -10.96 -6.69
CA GLY A 16 -9.41 -12.31 -7.25
C GLY A 16 -8.17 -13.16 -7.05
N ASP A 17 -7.65 -13.24 -5.84
CA ASP A 17 -6.79 -14.36 -5.44
C ASP A 17 -7.59 -15.24 -4.47
N VAL A 18 -8.36 -16.17 -5.04
CA VAL A 18 -8.81 -17.36 -4.31
C VAL A 18 -8.30 -18.55 -5.09
N VAL A 19 -7.32 -19.22 -4.50
CA VAL A 19 -6.84 -20.54 -4.93
C VAL A 19 -8.03 -21.49 -4.86
N ALA A 20 -8.50 -21.96 -6.02
CA ALA A 20 -9.56 -22.95 -6.12
C ALA A 20 -9.10 -24.29 -5.54
N THR A 21 -9.57 -24.63 -4.35
CA THR A 21 -9.57 -26.02 -3.86
C THR A 21 -10.91 -26.65 -4.22
N GLU A 22 -11.00 -27.21 -5.42
CA GLU A 22 -12.20 -27.91 -5.90
C GLU A 22 -12.36 -29.24 -5.15
N GLY A 23 -13.41 -29.36 -4.31
CA GLY A 23 -13.81 -30.65 -3.76
C GLY A 23 -14.78 -30.60 -2.58
N GLY A 24 -14.81 -29.51 -1.81
CA GLY A 24 -15.60 -29.43 -0.55
C GLY A 24 -16.69 -28.35 -0.47
N GLU A 25 -16.74 -27.40 -1.40
CA GLU A 25 -17.52 -26.15 -1.23
C GLU A 25 -19.03 -26.28 -1.51
N MET A 26 -19.44 -27.25 -2.33
CA MET A 26 -20.84 -27.37 -2.75
C MET A 26 -21.80 -27.57 -1.58
N THR A 27 -21.41 -28.29 -0.52
CA THR A 27 -22.29 -28.54 0.64
C THR A 27 -22.38 -27.36 1.61
N GLN A 28 -21.37 -26.48 1.66
CA GLN A 28 -21.40 -25.26 2.46
C GLN A 28 -22.17 -24.11 1.76
N ALA A 29 -22.13 -24.05 0.42
CA ALA A 29 -22.81 -23.02 -0.36
C ALA A 29 -24.35 -23.01 -0.19
N TRP A 30 -24.97 -24.16 0.09
CA TRP A 30 -26.42 -24.23 0.36
C TRP A 30 -26.79 -23.79 1.78
N ALA A 31 -25.85 -23.80 2.73
CA ALA A 31 -26.11 -23.44 4.13
C ALA A 31 -26.21 -21.91 4.34
N GLU A 32 -25.67 -21.10 3.43
CA GLU A 32 -25.63 -19.63 3.52
C GLU A 32 -26.61 -18.93 2.53
N PHE A 33 -27.47 -19.71 1.87
CA PHE A 33 -28.41 -19.17 0.89
C PHE A 33 -29.45 -18.25 1.53
N HIS A 34 -29.51 -17.01 1.06
CA HIS A 34 -30.56 -16.07 1.43
C HIS A 34 -30.87 -15.09 0.30
N PHE A 35 -32.04 -14.45 0.38
CA PHE A 35 -32.41 -13.36 -0.52
C PHE A 35 -32.07 -12.01 0.12
N LEU A 36 -31.34 -11.17 -0.60
CA LEU A 36 -31.03 -9.80 -0.18
C LEU A 36 -32.29 -8.93 -0.06
N ARG A 37 -33.29 -9.19 -0.91
CA ARG A 37 -34.52 -8.39 -1.03
C ARG A 37 -35.76 -9.29 -1.12
N PRO A 38 -36.13 -10.01 -0.04
CA PRO A 38 -37.19 -11.01 -0.07
C PRO A 38 -38.57 -10.44 -0.43
N PHE A 39 -38.80 -9.14 -0.23
CA PHE A 39 -40.06 -8.48 -0.59
C PHE A 39 -40.40 -8.56 -2.08
N TRP A 40 -39.42 -8.72 -2.97
CA TRP A 40 -39.69 -8.93 -4.40
C TRP A 40 -40.46 -10.22 -4.67
N LEU A 41 -40.36 -11.23 -3.80
CA LEU A 41 -41.10 -12.49 -3.94
C LEU A 41 -42.63 -12.28 -3.90
N LEU A 42 -43.11 -11.21 -3.25
CA LEU A 42 -44.53 -10.86 -3.24
C LEU A 42 -45.05 -10.52 -4.65
N ALA A 43 -44.19 -10.06 -5.56
CA ALA A 43 -44.56 -9.82 -6.95
C ALA A 43 -45.01 -11.09 -7.68
N LEU A 44 -44.67 -12.30 -7.18
CA LEU A 44 -45.15 -13.56 -7.75
C LEU A 44 -46.67 -13.70 -7.66
N LEU A 45 -47.33 -13.00 -6.74
CA LEU A 45 -48.80 -12.97 -6.63
C LEU A 45 -49.47 -12.36 -7.88
N ALA A 46 -48.74 -11.56 -8.68
CA ALA A 46 -49.25 -11.01 -9.93
C ALA A 46 -49.21 -12.02 -11.11
N LEU A 47 -48.56 -13.18 -10.94
CA LEU A 47 -48.38 -14.17 -12.01
C LEU A 47 -49.70 -14.74 -12.56
N PRO A 48 -50.73 -15.09 -11.76
CA PRO A 48 -52.01 -15.56 -12.29
C PRO A 48 -52.73 -14.50 -13.13
N ALA A 49 -52.67 -13.23 -12.70
CA ALA A 49 -53.25 -12.10 -13.44
C ALA A 49 -52.53 -11.88 -14.77
N LEU A 50 -51.19 -11.98 -14.79
CA LEU A 50 -50.38 -11.90 -16.00
C LEU A 50 -50.73 -13.02 -16.99
N ILE A 51 -50.82 -14.27 -16.53
CA ILE A 51 -51.20 -15.42 -17.39
C ILE A 51 -52.61 -15.23 -17.96
N TRP A 52 -53.57 -14.83 -17.14
CA TRP A 52 -54.94 -14.57 -17.57
C TRP A 52 -55.02 -13.46 -18.62
N TRP A 53 -54.30 -12.35 -18.40
CA TRP A 53 -54.24 -11.22 -19.33
C TRP A 53 -53.58 -11.59 -20.66
N LEU A 54 -52.46 -12.34 -20.63
CA LEU A 54 -51.78 -12.83 -21.83
C LEU A 54 -52.64 -13.81 -22.63
N ARG A 55 -53.40 -14.69 -21.96
CA ARG A 55 -54.35 -15.60 -22.61
C ARG A 55 -55.48 -14.85 -23.31
N ARG A 56 -56.02 -13.79 -22.70
CA ARG A 56 -57.05 -12.93 -23.32
C ARG A 56 -56.55 -12.12 -24.51
N ARG A 57 -55.28 -11.71 -24.52
CA ARG A 57 -54.65 -11.01 -25.65
C ARG A 57 -54.26 -11.95 -26.80
N GLY A 58 -54.07 -13.24 -26.51
CA GLY A 58 -53.65 -14.26 -27.47
C GLY A 58 -54.74 -14.72 -28.43
N THR A 59 -56.01 -14.42 -28.16
CA THR A 59 -57.09 -14.54 -29.14
C THR A 59 -56.99 -13.35 -30.10
N PRO A 60 -56.54 -13.55 -31.36
CA PRO A 60 -56.71 -12.50 -32.35
C PRO A 60 -58.21 -12.21 -32.40
N ARG A 61 -58.59 -10.99 -32.03
CA ARG A 61 -59.93 -10.50 -32.29
C ARG A 61 -60.00 -10.44 -33.81
N ASN A 62 -60.47 -11.52 -34.42
CA ASN A 62 -60.62 -11.64 -35.85
C ASN A 62 -61.59 -10.53 -36.22
N VAL A 63 -61.07 -9.42 -36.76
CA VAL A 63 -61.83 -8.25 -37.21
C VAL A 63 -62.99 -8.68 -38.11
N TRP A 64 -62.82 -9.81 -38.80
CA TRP A 64 -63.81 -10.50 -39.63
C TRP A 64 -65.05 -11.02 -38.88
N HIS A 65 -64.98 -11.34 -37.57
CA HIS A 65 -66.15 -11.72 -36.78
C HIS A 65 -67.05 -10.51 -36.45
N ASP A 66 -66.48 -9.31 -36.36
CA ASP A 66 -67.23 -8.08 -36.08
C ASP A 66 -67.78 -7.44 -37.39
N ALA A 67 -67.32 -7.89 -38.57
CA ALA A 67 -67.62 -7.26 -39.87
C ALA A 67 -68.32 -8.17 -40.91
N VAL A 68 -68.46 -9.48 -40.64
CA VAL A 68 -69.04 -10.44 -41.59
C VAL A 68 -70.09 -11.31 -40.88
N ASP A 69 -71.20 -11.57 -41.57
CA ASP A 69 -72.30 -12.36 -41.02
C ASP A 69 -71.87 -13.80 -40.62
N PRO A 70 -72.40 -14.33 -39.50
CA PRO A 70 -71.91 -15.59 -38.90
C PRO A 70 -71.96 -16.81 -39.82
N HIS A 71 -72.87 -16.83 -40.80
CA HIS A 71 -73.06 -17.94 -41.72
C HIS A 71 -72.06 -17.97 -42.89
N LEU A 72 -71.38 -16.85 -43.18
CA LEU A 72 -70.39 -16.73 -44.26
C LEU A 72 -68.95 -16.98 -43.78
N LEU A 73 -68.69 -16.79 -42.48
CA LEU A 73 -67.37 -17.00 -41.87
C LEU A 73 -66.73 -18.38 -42.16
N PRO A 74 -67.45 -19.51 -42.09
CA PRO A 74 -66.86 -20.83 -42.29
C PRO A 74 -66.33 -21.09 -43.70
N HIS A 75 -66.79 -20.31 -44.69
CA HIS A 75 -66.45 -20.47 -46.10
C HIS A 75 -65.40 -19.46 -46.59
N LEU A 76 -65.19 -18.37 -45.84
CA LEU A 76 -64.24 -17.29 -46.16
C LEU A 76 -62.91 -17.40 -45.41
N LEU A 77 -62.93 -17.99 -44.22
CA LEU A 77 -61.72 -18.24 -43.45
C LEU A 77 -61.21 -19.64 -43.83
N GLU A 78 -60.14 -19.68 -44.61
CA GLU A 78 -59.28 -20.85 -44.68
C GLU A 78 -58.96 -21.26 -43.23
N HIS A 79 -59.12 -22.55 -42.88
CA HIS A 79 -58.81 -23.06 -41.54
C HIS A 79 -57.31 -22.92 -41.30
N GLY A 80 -56.86 -21.69 -41.02
CA GLY A 80 -55.52 -21.39 -40.61
C GLY A 80 -55.28 -22.22 -39.37
N THR A 81 -54.28 -23.09 -39.45
CA THR A 81 -53.81 -23.99 -38.40
C THR A 81 -53.42 -23.17 -37.16
N GLY A 82 -54.41 -22.73 -36.39
CA GLY A 82 -54.31 -21.82 -35.24
C GLY A 82 -53.79 -22.51 -33.98
N GLY A 83 -52.87 -23.46 -34.12
CA GLY A 83 -52.50 -24.41 -33.07
C GLY A 83 -51.29 -24.05 -32.19
N HIS A 84 -50.55 -22.97 -32.46
CA HIS A 84 -49.23 -22.79 -31.81
C HIS A 84 -49.14 -21.62 -30.80
N GLY A 85 -50.29 -21.16 -30.27
CA GLY A 85 -50.35 -20.06 -29.31
C GLY A 85 -50.17 -20.44 -27.83
N GLY A 86 -50.25 -21.73 -27.48
CA GLY A 86 -50.40 -22.19 -26.09
C GLY A 86 -49.16 -22.02 -25.19
N TRP A 87 -47.95 -22.12 -25.75
CA TRP A 87 -46.71 -22.11 -24.95
C TRP A 87 -46.26 -20.69 -24.53
N ARG A 88 -46.69 -19.66 -25.26
CA ARG A 88 -46.28 -18.26 -25.07
C ARG A 88 -46.62 -17.68 -23.68
N PRO A 89 -47.84 -17.85 -23.12
CA PRO A 89 -48.11 -17.41 -21.76
C PRO A 89 -47.26 -18.13 -20.73
N TRP A 90 -46.87 -19.40 -20.98
CA TRP A 90 -45.99 -20.15 -20.09
C TRP A 90 -44.54 -19.67 -20.16
N ALA A 91 -44.04 -19.33 -21.35
CA ALA A 91 -42.72 -18.72 -21.52
C ALA A 91 -42.62 -17.35 -20.82
N ALA A 92 -43.65 -16.53 -20.96
CA ALA A 92 -43.74 -15.23 -20.30
C ALA A 92 -43.86 -15.37 -18.77
N ALA A 93 -44.61 -16.37 -18.30
CA ALA A 93 -44.67 -16.68 -16.87
C ALA A 93 -43.31 -17.13 -16.33
N ALA A 94 -42.59 -18.01 -17.04
CA ALA A 94 -41.25 -18.44 -16.67
C ALA A 94 -40.26 -17.27 -16.62
N GLY A 95 -40.30 -16.38 -17.62
CA GLY A 95 -39.50 -15.15 -17.62
C GLY A 95 -39.85 -14.23 -16.44
N PHE A 96 -41.13 -14.05 -16.13
CA PHE A 96 -41.56 -13.25 -14.98
C PHE A 96 -41.04 -13.80 -13.64
N VAL A 97 -41.09 -15.13 -13.45
CA VAL A 97 -40.52 -15.78 -12.26
C VAL A 97 -39.01 -15.53 -12.17
N LEU A 98 -38.28 -15.75 -13.26
CA LEU A 98 -36.83 -15.52 -13.29
C LEU A 98 -36.47 -14.05 -12.99
N ALA A 99 -37.23 -13.09 -13.52
CA ALA A 99 -37.02 -11.67 -13.26
C ALA A 99 -37.23 -11.33 -11.77
N ILE A 100 -38.26 -11.89 -11.14
CA ILE A 100 -38.52 -11.69 -9.71
C ILE A 100 -37.43 -12.32 -8.86
N LEU A 101 -36.98 -13.53 -9.20
CA LEU A 101 -35.87 -14.18 -8.52
C LEU A 101 -34.57 -13.38 -8.68
N ALA A 102 -34.28 -12.83 -9.86
CA ALA A 102 -33.14 -11.94 -10.07
C ALA A 102 -33.22 -10.68 -9.18
N LEU A 103 -34.40 -10.05 -9.09
CA LEU A 103 -34.62 -8.85 -8.28
C LEU A 103 -34.60 -9.12 -6.77
N ALA A 104 -35.00 -10.32 -6.36
CA ALA A 104 -34.92 -10.76 -4.97
C ALA A 104 -33.46 -10.92 -4.49
N GLY A 105 -32.52 -11.03 -5.42
CA GLY A 105 -31.08 -11.07 -5.16
C GLY A 105 -30.67 -12.32 -4.37
N PRO A 106 -30.69 -13.51 -4.99
CA PRO A 106 -30.14 -14.71 -4.38
C PRO A 106 -28.65 -14.51 -4.08
N SER A 107 -28.25 -14.76 -2.84
CA SER A 107 -26.85 -14.70 -2.42
C SER A 107 -26.43 -16.08 -1.89
N TRP A 108 -25.23 -16.50 -2.28
CA TRP A 108 -24.59 -17.77 -1.87
C TRP A 108 -23.15 -17.54 -1.39
N ARG A 109 -22.72 -16.27 -1.31
CA ARG A 109 -21.35 -15.87 -0.97
C ARG A 109 -21.40 -14.65 -0.07
N GLU A 110 -20.75 -14.76 1.08
CA GLU A 110 -20.50 -13.65 1.99
C GLU A 110 -19.04 -13.23 1.88
N LEU A 111 -18.77 -11.96 1.55
CA LEU A 111 -17.40 -11.44 1.71
C LEU A 111 -17.20 -10.92 3.13
N PRO A 112 -16.14 -11.35 3.82
CA PRO A 112 -15.72 -10.71 5.06
C PRO A 112 -15.21 -9.31 4.71
N GLN A 113 -16.01 -8.27 4.99
CA GLN A 113 -15.44 -6.93 5.03
C GLN A 113 -14.62 -6.81 6.31
N PRO A 114 -13.36 -6.35 6.23
CA PRO A 114 -12.65 -5.90 7.42
C PRO A 114 -13.37 -4.64 7.90
N LEU A 115 -14.31 -4.78 8.84
CA LEU A 115 -14.68 -3.66 9.70
C LEU A 115 -13.36 -3.10 10.24
N LEU A 116 -13.08 -1.84 9.92
CA LEU A 116 -12.03 -1.08 10.58
C LEU A 116 -12.29 -1.27 12.08
N LEU A 117 -11.47 -2.08 12.76
CA LEU A 117 -11.56 -2.12 14.22
C LEU A 117 -11.26 -0.69 14.66
N ASP A 118 -12.21 -0.04 15.34
CA ASP A 118 -11.98 1.24 16.00
C ASP A 118 -10.97 0.99 17.12
N ARG A 119 -9.69 1.09 16.75
CA ARG A 119 -8.57 0.99 17.66
C ARG A 119 -8.49 2.28 18.44
N SER A 120 -8.19 2.19 19.74
CA SER A 120 -7.99 3.39 20.55
C SER A 120 -6.87 4.24 19.95
N PRO A 121 -7.12 5.54 19.66
CA PRO A 121 -6.08 6.45 19.20
C PRO A 121 -5.05 6.67 20.31
N LEU A 122 -3.79 6.89 19.93
CA LEU A 122 -2.71 7.19 20.87
C LEU A 122 -2.13 8.57 20.59
N VAL A 123 -2.12 9.46 21.58
CA VAL A 123 -1.37 10.71 21.50
C VAL A 123 -0.12 10.62 22.35
N ILE A 124 1.05 10.75 21.73
CA ILE A 124 2.34 10.75 22.41
C ILE A 124 2.74 12.21 22.68
N ALA A 125 2.99 12.54 23.94
CA ALA A 125 3.51 13.82 24.37
C ALA A 125 4.98 13.67 24.79
N LEU A 126 5.89 14.20 23.98
CA LEU A 126 7.34 14.15 24.18
C LEU A 126 7.84 15.44 24.82
N ASP A 127 8.53 15.31 25.96
CA ASP A 127 9.24 16.41 26.61
C ASP A 127 10.48 16.80 25.77
N LEU A 128 10.60 18.09 25.45
CA LEU A 128 11.73 18.71 24.76
C LEU A 128 12.37 19.83 25.61
N SER A 129 12.29 19.73 26.94
CA SER A 129 13.07 20.56 27.85
C SER A 129 14.57 20.26 27.71
N SER A 130 15.43 21.19 28.12
CA SER A 130 16.88 21.00 28.06
C SER A 130 17.35 19.77 28.89
N ALA A 131 16.57 19.34 29.89
CA ALA A 131 16.86 18.15 30.70
C ALA A 131 16.89 16.84 29.88
N THR A 132 16.22 16.82 28.72
CA THR A 132 16.22 15.68 27.80
C THR A 132 17.56 15.46 27.08
N LEU A 133 18.51 16.41 27.20
CA LEU A 133 19.87 16.26 26.70
C LEU A 133 20.82 15.58 27.71
N ALA A 134 20.32 15.21 28.90
CA ALA A 134 21.12 14.49 29.88
C ALA A 134 21.59 13.13 29.35
N ASP A 135 22.76 12.72 29.82
CA ASP A 135 23.55 11.57 29.36
C ASP A 135 23.44 10.32 30.25
N ASP A 136 22.58 10.35 31.27
CA ASP A 136 22.35 9.24 32.18
C ASP A 136 21.61 8.05 31.55
N LEU A 137 21.03 8.25 30.37
CA LEU A 137 20.60 7.21 29.46
C LEU A 137 21.38 7.36 28.14
N PRO A 138 22.46 6.58 27.92
CA PRO A 138 23.28 6.70 26.71
C PRO A 138 22.46 6.37 25.45
N PRO A 139 22.63 7.09 24.32
CA PRO A 139 23.52 8.24 24.12
C PRO A 139 22.98 9.57 24.67
N SER A 140 21.66 9.75 24.73
CA SER A 140 20.99 10.82 25.49
C SER A 140 19.53 10.42 25.74
N ARG A 141 18.90 11.03 26.75
CA ARG A 141 17.46 10.82 27.03
C ARG A 141 16.60 11.06 25.79
N LEU A 142 16.80 12.15 25.06
CA LEU A 142 16.03 12.45 23.84
C LEU A 142 16.19 11.37 22.76
N LEU A 143 17.41 10.89 22.53
CA LEU A 143 17.65 9.83 21.53
C LEU A 143 17.00 8.51 21.94
N GLN A 144 17.01 8.18 23.23
CA GLN A 144 16.29 7.02 23.76
C GLN A 144 14.77 7.18 23.62
N ALA A 145 14.22 8.35 23.92
CA ALA A 145 12.80 8.65 23.72
C ALA A 145 12.40 8.51 22.24
N ARG A 146 13.19 9.05 21.30
CA ARG A 146 12.96 8.90 19.86
C ARG A 146 12.99 7.43 19.43
N ALA A 147 13.97 6.65 19.90
CA ALA A 147 14.05 5.22 19.61
C ALA A 147 12.81 4.46 20.11
N LYS A 148 12.31 4.79 21.31
CA LYS A 148 11.07 4.21 21.85
C LYS A 148 9.84 4.61 21.06
N ILE A 149 9.72 5.88 20.66
CA ILE A 149 8.60 6.33 19.81
C ILE A 149 8.66 5.60 18.46
N ALA A 150 9.82 5.50 17.82
CA ALA A 150 9.98 4.75 16.57
C ALA A 150 9.57 3.29 16.73
N ARG A 151 9.89 2.66 17.88
CA ARG A 151 9.43 1.31 18.20
C ARG A 151 7.91 1.21 18.30
N ILE A 152 7.25 2.18 18.94
CA ILE A 152 5.77 2.26 19.00
C ILE A 152 5.20 2.40 17.59
N LEU A 153 5.75 3.30 16.76
CA LEU A 153 5.29 3.52 15.38
C LEU A 153 5.39 2.25 14.51
N GLN A 154 6.40 1.41 14.75
CA GLN A 154 6.57 0.13 14.04
C GLN A 154 5.65 -0.98 14.56
N ALA A 155 5.36 -1.02 15.87
CA ALA A 155 4.59 -2.11 16.48
C ALA A 155 3.07 -1.85 16.43
N ARG A 156 2.68 -0.60 16.70
CA ARG A 156 1.30 -0.21 16.93
C ARG A 156 0.67 0.16 15.60
N SER A 157 -0.48 -0.44 15.32
CA SER A 157 -1.37 -0.01 14.24
C SER A 157 -2.57 0.74 14.84
N GLY A 158 -2.99 1.82 14.20
CA GLY A 158 -4.01 2.76 14.68
C GLY A 158 -3.56 4.20 14.49
N GLN A 159 -4.44 5.16 14.79
CA GLN A 159 -4.10 6.58 14.65
C GLN A 159 -3.20 7.04 15.81
N ILE A 160 -2.07 7.65 15.45
CA ILE A 160 -1.09 8.19 16.39
C ILE A 160 -0.96 9.70 16.16
N GLY A 161 -0.99 10.46 17.24
CA GLY A 161 -0.67 11.89 17.27
C GLY A 161 0.63 12.13 18.03
N LEU A 162 1.38 13.15 17.64
CA LEU A 162 2.62 13.54 18.33
C LEU A 162 2.53 14.99 18.78
N ILE A 163 2.79 15.21 20.06
CA ILE A 163 2.86 16.52 20.71
C ILE A 163 4.26 16.68 21.26
N ALA A 164 4.86 17.83 21.02
CA ALA A 164 6.10 18.25 21.64
C ALA A 164 5.78 19.28 22.72
N PHE A 165 6.40 19.17 23.89
CA PHE A 165 6.18 20.13 24.95
C PHE A 165 7.46 20.48 25.71
N ALA A 166 7.49 21.71 26.21
CA ALA A 166 8.46 22.18 27.19
C ALA A 166 7.69 23.09 28.16
N ASN A 167 7.88 24.41 28.12
CA ASN A 167 7.01 25.33 28.86
C ASN A 167 5.60 25.49 28.24
N ASP A 168 5.49 25.30 26.92
CA ASP A 168 4.24 25.25 26.16
C ASP A 168 4.16 23.91 25.40
N ALA A 169 2.98 23.53 24.93
CA ALA A 169 2.75 22.29 24.19
C ALA A 169 2.26 22.61 22.77
N PHE A 170 2.80 21.91 21.77
CA PHE A 170 2.44 22.09 20.37
C PHE A 170 2.19 20.74 19.70
N ILE A 171 1.16 20.70 18.86
CA ILE A 171 0.87 19.55 18.00
C ILE A 171 1.93 19.50 16.90
N VAL A 172 2.74 18.44 16.89
CA VAL A 172 3.72 18.16 15.83
C VAL A 172 3.02 17.46 14.68
N THR A 173 2.23 16.43 15.01
CA THR A 173 1.37 15.74 14.05
C THR A 173 -0.03 15.53 14.62
N PRO A 174 -1.10 15.84 13.86
CA PRO A 174 -2.43 15.40 14.23
C PRO A 174 -2.52 13.87 14.18
N LEU A 175 -3.65 13.32 14.63
CA LEU A 175 -3.92 11.88 14.56
C LEU A 175 -3.85 11.39 13.11
N THR A 176 -2.94 10.46 12.84
CA THR A 176 -2.73 9.85 11.53
C THR A 176 -2.34 8.39 11.69
N ASP A 177 -2.69 7.56 10.71
CA ASP A 177 -2.23 6.17 10.59
C ASP A 177 -0.90 6.05 9.82
N ASP A 178 -0.43 7.15 9.21
CA ASP A 178 0.85 7.23 8.51
C ASP A 178 2.03 7.40 9.48
N ALA A 179 2.56 6.25 9.94
CA ALA A 179 3.72 6.18 10.82
C ALA A 179 5.01 6.76 10.20
N ASP A 180 5.19 6.63 8.88
CA ASP A 180 6.38 7.11 8.17
C ASP A 180 6.42 8.65 8.17
N ASN A 181 5.26 9.29 8.03
CA ASN A 181 5.16 10.74 8.14
C ASN A 181 5.48 11.25 9.56
N ILE A 182 5.05 10.55 10.61
CA ILE A 182 5.40 10.91 12.00
C ILE A 182 6.92 10.79 12.22
N ALA A 183 7.54 9.74 11.66
CA ALA A 183 8.97 9.51 11.78
C ALA A 183 9.81 10.67 11.20
N LEU A 184 9.35 11.29 10.10
CA LEU A 184 10.00 12.47 9.50
C LEU A 184 10.12 13.64 10.47
N PHE A 185 9.06 13.92 11.24
CA PHE A 185 9.06 15.00 12.23
C PHE A 185 9.87 14.64 13.47
N LEU A 186 9.80 13.38 13.91
CA LEU A 186 10.49 12.90 15.11
C LEU A 186 12.01 13.15 15.04
N ASP A 187 12.62 12.97 13.88
CA ASP A 187 14.05 13.20 13.67
C ASP A 187 14.46 14.68 13.84
N ALA A 188 13.54 15.60 13.58
CA ALA A 188 13.76 17.05 13.71
C ALA A 188 13.48 17.61 15.12
N LEU A 189 12.87 16.83 16.03
CA LEU A 189 12.45 17.33 17.36
C LEU A 189 13.60 17.50 18.35
N ALA A 190 14.09 18.72 18.52
CA ALA A 190 15.12 19.05 19.50
C ALA A 190 14.65 20.16 20.46
N PRO A 191 15.24 20.28 21.66
CA PRO A 191 14.89 21.33 22.61
C PRO A 191 14.92 22.73 22.01
N ASP A 192 15.85 23.02 21.09
CA ASP A 192 15.99 24.34 20.47
C ASP A 192 14.80 24.78 19.64
N VAL A 193 13.95 23.84 19.19
CA VAL A 193 12.71 24.15 18.46
C VAL A 193 11.66 24.78 19.39
N MET A 194 11.75 24.52 20.70
CA MET A 194 10.79 25.05 21.67
C MET A 194 11.09 26.52 22.02
N PRO A 195 10.09 27.43 22.00
CA PRO A 195 10.33 28.85 22.28
C PRO A 195 10.86 29.13 23.69
N LYS A 196 10.39 28.35 24.68
CA LYS A 196 10.75 28.50 26.09
C LYS A 196 11.06 27.14 26.70
N ASP A 197 12.17 27.09 27.41
CA ASP A 197 12.56 25.92 28.20
C ASP A 197 11.69 25.78 29.46
N GLY A 198 11.60 24.55 29.97
CA GLY A 198 10.72 24.16 31.08
C GLY A 198 10.00 22.85 30.78
N SER A 199 9.28 22.28 31.75
CA SER A 199 8.52 21.04 31.57
C SER A 199 7.12 21.19 32.17
N ARG A 200 6.13 21.44 31.30
CA ARG A 200 4.71 21.66 31.61
C ARG A 200 3.87 20.52 31.05
N ALA A 201 4.00 19.36 31.70
CA ALA A 201 3.25 18.15 31.37
C ALA A 201 1.72 18.35 31.43
N ASP A 202 1.23 19.26 32.28
CA ASP A 202 -0.19 19.64 32.34
C ASP A 202 -0.71 20.16 31.00
N ARG A 203 0.02 21.09 30.38
CA ARG A 203 -0.35 21.66 29.07
C ARG A 203 -0.30 20.61 27.97
N ALA A 204 0.63 19.67 28.05
CA ALA A 204 0.74 18.58 27.09
C ALA A 204 -0.46 17.62 27.18
N ILE A 205 -0.89 17.25 28.40
CA ILE A 205 -2.07 16.41 28.63
C ILE A 205 -3.34 17.13 28.15
N GLU A 206 -3.49 18.42 28.45
CA GLU A 206 -4.63 19.22 27.98
C GLU A 206 -4.69 19.30 26.44
N GLU A 207 -3.54 19.51 25.78
CA GLU A 207 -3.50 19.56 24.32
C GLU A 207 -3.77 18.18 23.70
N ALA A 208 -3.26 17.10 24.31
CA ALA A 208 -3.55 15.74 23.88
C ALA A 208 -5.05 15.41 23.97
N ALA A 209 -5.70 15.79 25.07
CA ALA A 209 -7.14 15.64 25.23
C ALA A 209 -7.92 16.46 24.17
N ARG A 210 -7.49 17.70 23.88
CA ARG A 210 -8.09 18.53 22.83
C ARG A 210 -7.95 17.92 21.43
N VAL A 211 -6.81 17.31 21.12
CA VAL A 211 -6.60 16.62 19.83
C VAL A 211 -7.54 15.43 19.68
N LEU A 212 -7.67 14.61 20.73
CA LEU A 212 -8.58 13.47 20.75
C LEU A 212 -10.06 13.89 20.61
N GLU A 213 -10.46 14.93 21.35
CA GLU A 213 -11.83 15.45 21.32
C GLU A 213 -12.19 16.03 19.94
N ARG A 214 -11.32 16.85 19.35
CA ARG A 214 -11.54 17.44 18.02
C ARG A 214 -11.60 16.41 16.90
N ALA A 215 -10.92 15.28 17.06
CA ALA A 215 -10.98 14.16 16.13
C ALA A 215 -12.23 13.27 16.34
N GLY A 216 -13.07 13.55 17.35
CA GLY A 216 -14.33 12.86 17.59
C GLY A 216 -14.20 11.57 18.40
N PHE A 217 -13.05 11.31 19.01
CA PHE A 217 -12.84 10.11 19.83
C PHE A 217 -13.38 10.30 21.24
N ARG A 218 -14.25 9.37 21.67
CA ARG A 218 -14.79 9.31 23.04
C ARG A 218 -13.85 8.65 24.04
N ASN A 219 -12.94 7.80 23.54
CA ASN A 219 -11.93 7.10 24.31
C ASN A 219 -10.60 7.19 23.57
N GLY A 220 -9.49 7.21 24.30
CA GLY A 220 -8.15 7.32 23.73
C GLY A 220 -7.05 7.17 24.76
N GLU A 221 -5.83 6.97 24.28
CA GLU A 221 -4.64 6.82 25.11
C GLU A 221 -3.75 8.06 24.94
N ILE A 222 -3.20 8.55 26.06
CA ILE A 222 -2.22 9.63 26.10
C ILE A 222 -0.96 9.04 26.76
N LEU A 223 0.16 9.08 26.05
CA LEU A 223 1.46 8.64 26.56
C LEU A 223 2.36 9.85 26.77
N LEU A 224 2.66 10.16 28.03
CA LEU A 224 3.61 11.21 28.38
C LEU A 224 5.03 10.63 28.52
N ILE A 225 6.01 11.20 27.83
CA ILE A 225 7.42 10.81 27.91
C ILE A 225 8.20 11.98 28.50
N THR A 226 8.54 11.89 29.79
CA THR A 226 9.19 12.98 30.56
C THR A 226 9.91 12.44 31.79
N ASP A 227 10.76 13.27 32.40
CA ASP A 227 11.48 12.95 33.63
C ASP A 227 10.73 13.33 34.91
N GLN A 228 9.69 14.16 34.84
CA GLN A 228 8.96 14.64 36.01
C GLN A 228 7.51 15.02 35.72
N ALA A 229 6.66 14.97 36.75
CA ALA A 229 5.28 15.45 36.68
C ALA A 229 4.82 16.03 38.01
N GLY A 230 4.49 17.33 37.99
CA GLY A 230 4.01 18.05 39.18
C GLY A 230 2.50 17.89 39.44
N GLY A 231 2.02 18.56 40.50
CA GLY A 231 0.61 18.51 40.90
C GLY A 231 -0.39 19.05 39.85
N SER A 232 0.03 19.99 39.00
CA SER A 232 -0.80 20.47 37.89
C SER A 232 -1.00 19.37 36.83
N ALA A 233 0.04 18.61 36.51
CA ALA A 233 -0.04 17.50 35.56
C ALA A 233 -0.97 16.40 36.07
N ARG A 234 -0.91 16.10 37.38
CA ARG A 234 -1.87 15.21 38.04
C ARG A 234 -3.31 15.71 37.92
N SER A 235 -3.53 17.01 38.09
CA SER A 235 -4.86 17.62 37.96
C SER A 235 -5.39 17.51 36.52
N ALA A 236 -4.54 17.78 35.53
CA ALA A 236 -4.86 17.61 34.11
C ALA A 236 -5.17 16.14 33.76
N ALA A 237 -4.41 15.19 34.30
CA ALA A 237 -4.65 13.76 34.10
C ALA A 237 -6.02 13.31 34.64
N ILE A 238 -6.45 13.82 35.81
CA ILE A 238 -7.79 13.54 36.35
C ILE A 238 -8.90 14.05 35.41
N VAL A 239 -8.71 15.24 34.82
CA VAL A 239 -9.67 15.81 33.87
C VAL A 239 -9.72 14.95 32.60
N ALA A 240 -8.56 14.56 32.06
CA ALA A 240 -8.49 13.70 30.88
C ALA A 240 -9.17 12.33 31.11
N ALA A 241 -8.93 11.70 32.27
CA ALA A 241 -9.55 10.43 32.63
C ALA A 241 -11.08 10.52 32.72
N ARG A 242 -11.61 11.62 33.29
CA ARG A 242 -13.07 11.86 33.33
C ARG A 242 -13.69 12.02 31.95
N SER A 243 -12.91 12.44 30.96
CA SER A 243 -13.32 12.55 29.55
C SER A 243 -13.13 11.25 28.76
N GLY A 244 -12.71 10.15 29.39
CA GLY A 244 -12.48 8.85 28.74
C GLY A 244 -11.07 8.67 28.17
N TYR A 245 -10.13 9.56 28.47
CA TYR A 245 -8.75 9.48 27.99
C TYR A 245 -7.80 8.97 29.06
N ARG A 246 -7.19 7.82 28.79
CA ARG A 246 -6.23 7.16 29.69
C ARG A 246 -4.87 7.85 29.59
N VAL A 247 -4.28 8.29 30.70
CA VAL A 247 -2.98 8.98 30.72
C VAL A 247 -1.91 8.12 31.36
N SER A 248 -1.01 7.58 30.54
CA SER A 248 0.14 6.78 30.95
C SER A 248 1.45 7.58 30.87
N ALA A 249 2.47 7.16 31.62
CA ALA A 249 3.76 7.84 31.67
C ALA A 249 4.94 6.89 31.46
N LEU A 250 5.83 7.24 30.53
CA LEU A 250 7.14 6.63 30.36
C LEU A 250 8.19 7.55 30.98
N GLY A 251 8.79 7.10 32.08
CA GLY A 251 9.80 7.83 32.83
C GLY A 251 11.12 7.91 32.08
N LEU A 252 11.52 9.13 31.72
CA LEU A 252 12.72 9.42 30.95
C LEU A 252 13.89 9.82 31.85
N GLY A 253 14.73 8.85 32.24
CA GLY A 253 15.94 9.10 33.01
C GLY A 253 16.27 7.97 33.96
N SER A 254 17.35 8.13 34.71
CA SER A 254 17.76 7.20 35.75
C SER A 254 17.54 7.79 37.16
N ALA A 255 17.50 6.91 38.16
CA ALA A 255 17.48 7.32 39.57
C ALA A 255 18.79 7.98 40.01
N GLY A 256 19.91 7.70 39.32
CA GLY A 256 21.20 8.38 39.56
C GLY A 256 21.21 9.81 39.03
N GLY A 257 20.35 10.11 38.06
CA GLY A 257 20.27 11.37 37.36
C GLY A 257 21.46 11.61 36.42
N GLY A 258 21.33 12.66 35.61
CA GLY A 258 22.34 13.08 34.65
C GLY A 258 22.58 14.57 34.70
N THR A 259 23.68 15.01 34.09
CA THR A 259 23.97 16.43 33.92
C THR A 259 23.64 16.87 32.51
N TYR A 260 23.16 18.10 32.37
CA TYR A 260 22.90 18.71 31.08
C TYR A 260 23.27 20.19 31.12
N ARG A 261 23.47 20.76 29.94
CA ARG A 261 23.73 22.20 29.79
C ARG A 261 22.44 22.89 29.38
N LYS A 262 22.00 23.87 30.17
CA LYS A 262 20.89 24.75 29.83
C LYS A 262 21.28 25.68 28.67
N ARG A 263 20.29 26.30 28.02
CA ARG A 263 20.52 27.27 26.94
C ARG A 263 21.37 28.48 27.35
N ASN A 264 21.36 28.86 28.63
CA ASN A 264 22.19 29.94 29.18
C ASN A 264 23.66 29.52 29.45
N GLY A 265 24.03 28.27 29.16
CA GLY A 265 25.38 27.73 29.40
C GLY A 265 25.60 27.12 30.80
N GLU A 266 24.64 27.28 31.71
CA GLU A 266 24.71 26.72 33.07
C GLU A 266 24.59 25.18 33.02
N VAL A 267 25.43 24.50 33.80
CA VAL A 267 25.34 23.05 33.98
C VAL A 267 24.38 22.77 35.12
N ALA A 268 23.34 21.98 34.83
CA ALA A 268 22.35 21.57 35.81
C ALA A 268 22.25 20.04 35.87
N ARG A 269 21.68 19.54 36.97
CA ARG A 269 21.43 18.12 37.19
C ARG A 269 19.92 17.85 37.14
N THR A 270 19.53 16.76 36.49
CA THR A 270 18.15 16.23 36.50
C THR A 270 18.16 14.80 37.04
N VAL A 271 17.09 14.41 37.72
CA VAL A 271 16.85 13.06 38.24
C VAL A 271 15.42 12.67 37.86
N LEU A 272 15.20 11.40 37.53
CA LEU A 272 13.85 10.90 37.25
C LEU A 272 12.97 10.95 38.51
N GLU A 273 11.85 11.69 38.46
CA GLU A 273 10.86 11.78 39.53
C GLU A 273 9.75 10.72 39.34
N SER A 274 10.11 9.46 39.57
CA SER A 274 9.20 8.31 39.39
C SER A 274 7.93 8.39 40.24
N ALA A 275 7.99 9.00 41.43
CA ALA A 275 6.85 9.10 42.34
C ALA A 275 5.77 10.03 41.80
N GLY A 276 6.14 11.22 41.31
CA GLY A 276 5.23 12.17 40.69
C GLY A 276 4.58 11.61 39.43
N LEU A 277 5.37 10.96 38.57
CA LEU A 277 4.88 10.33 37.33
C LEU A 277 3.91 9.19 37.60
N ARG A 278 4.22 8.31 38.57
CA ARG A 278 3.32 7.22 38.97
C ARG A 278 2.02 7.77 39.57
N ALA A 279 2.10 8.81 40.41
CA ALA A 279 0.91 9.43 41.00
C ALA A 279 0.02 10.13 39.95
N MET A 280 0.62 10.71 38.91
CA MET A 280 -0.08 11.31 37.78
C MET A 280 -0.75 10.23 36.92
N ALA A 281 -0.03 9.18 36.53
CA ALA A 281 -0.57 8.10 35.71
C ALA A 281 -1.75 7.39 36.40
N LEU A 282 -1.61 7.04 37.68
CA LEU A 282 -2.70 6.45 38.47
C LEU A 282 -3.94 7.36 38.56
N ALA A 283 -3.73 8.68 38.62
CA ALA A 283 -4.85 9.64 38.64
C ALA A 283 -5.51 9.80 37.26
N GLY A 284 -4.80 9.43 36.19
CA GLY A 284 -5.26 9.42 34.81
C GLY A 284 -5.75 8.05 34.30
N ASP A 285 -6.01 7.09 35.21
CA ASP A 285 -6.38 5.70 34.90
C ASP A 285 -5.33 4.93 34.06
N GLY A 286 -4.11 5.45 33.99
CA GLY A 286 -2.99 4.91 33.23
C GLY A 286 -1.93 4.24 34.09
N ASP A 287 -0.87 3.79 33.43
CA ASP A 287 0.27 3.12 34.06
C ASP A 287 1.55 3.95 33.96
N PHE A 288 2.51 3.62 34.83
CA PHE A 288 3.86 4.18 34.80
C PHE A 288 4.89 3.08 34.63
N ALA A 289 5.80 3.27 33.67
CA ALA A 289 7.00 2.47 33.49
C ALA A 289 8.21 3.39 33.38
N ALA A 290 9.34 3.01 33.99
CA ALA A 290 10.61 3.66 33.71
C ALA A 290 11.19 3.09 32.42
N LEU A 291 11.92 3.91 31.66
CA LEU A 291 12.51 3.48 30.39
C LEU A 291 13.49 2.31 30.60
N THR A 292 13.26 1.22 29.86
CA THR A 292 14.15 0.04 29.85
C THR A 292 14.86 -0.07 28.50
N HIS A 293 15.92 -0.88 28.43
CA HIS A 293 16.67 -1.09 27.18
C HIS A 293 15.92 -1.98 26.17
N ASP A 294 14.98 -2.80 26.65
CA ASP A 294 14.13 -3.70 25.89
C ASP A 294 12.70 -3.14 25.74
N ASP A 295 11.76 -3.91 25.19
CA ASP A 295 10.37 -3.46 25.00
C ASP A 295 9.47 -3.65 26.25
N ALA A 296 10.02 -4.06 27.40
CA ALA A 296 9.25 -4.44 28.57
C ALA A 296 8.46 -3.26 29.17
N ASP A 297 9.03 -2.06 29.13
CA ASP A 297 8.38 -0.81 29.52
C ASP A 297 7.13 -0.51 28.66
N LEU A 298 7.27 -0.58 27.34
CA LEU A 298 6.18 -0.33 26.39
C LEU A 298 5.09 -1.41 26.47
N GLN A 299 5.46 -2.66 26.76
CA GLN A 299 4.52 -3.75 27.02
C GLN A 299 3.74 -3.53 28.32
N ALA A 300 4.43 -3.13 29.39
CA ALA A 300 3.80 -2.83 30.68
C ALA A 300 2.78 -1.68 30.57
N LEU A 301 3.06 -0.68 29.73
CA LEU A 301 2.14 0.42 29.46
C LEU A 301 0.96 0.06 28.53
N GLY A 302 1.03 -1.09 27.85
CA GLY A 302 0.03 -1.52 26.88
C GLY A 302 -0.01 -0.69 25.60
N VAL A 303 1.06 0.05 25.26
CA VAL A 303 1.03 1.00 24.13
C VAL A 303 1.41 0.37 22.78
N LEU A 304 2.05 -0.81 22.79
CA LEU A 304 2.48 -1.51 21.56
C LEU A 304 1.33 -2.14 20.77
N VAL A 305 0.26 -2.53 21.47
CA VAL A 305 -0.94 -3.09 20.86
C VAL A 305 -2.06 -2.13 21.18
N ALA A 306 -2.72 -1.59 20.17
CA ALA A 306 -3.88 -0.76 20.42
C ALA A 306 -4.92 -1.58 21.18
N SER A 307 -5.32 -1.09 22.36
CA SER A 307 -6.39 -1.71 23.13
C SER A 307 -7.60 -1.82 22.22
N GLN A 308 -8.07 -3.06 22.03
CA GLN A 308 -9.34 -3.27 21.33
C GLN A 308 -10.37 -2.61 22.23
N ILE A 309 -10.96 -1.50 21.77
CA ILE A 309 -12.15 -0.97 22.44
C ILE A 309 -13.12 -2.13 22.39
N ASP A 310 -13.48 -2.65 23.56
CA ASP A 310 -14.46 -3.71 23.72
C ASP A 310 -15.75 -3.22 23.06
N ALA A 311 -15.90 -3.57 21.78
CA ALA A 311 -17.15 -3.54 21.08
C ALA A 311 -17.99 -4.71 21.62
N SER A 312 -18.13 -4.80 22.94
CA SER A 312 -18.99 -5.72 23.66
C SER A 312 -20.47 -5.45 23.35
N GLY A 313 -20.79 -4.34 22.65
CA GLY A 313 -22.07 -4.12 21.97
C GLY A 313 -22.13 -4.55 20.49
N ALA A 314 -21.00 -4.89 19.86
CA ALA A 314 -20.90 -5.30 18.45
C ALA A 314 -20.40 -6.74 18.26
N LYS A 315 -20.38 -7.55 19.34
CA LYS A 315 -20.00 -8.98 19.33
C LYS A 315 -20.86 -9.87 18.41
N ASN A 316 -21.82 -9.30 17.69
CA ASN A 316 -22.67 -10.01 16.73
C ASN A 316 -22.84 -9.30 15.37
N ARG A 317 -22.03 -8.30 15.03
CA ARG A 317 -21.98 -7.75 13.66
C ARG A 317 -20.68 -8.16 12.99
N ARG A 318 -20.59 -9.43 12.59
CA ARG A 318 -19.86 -9.74 11.36
C ARG A 318 -20.63 -9.01 10.26
N SER A 319 -20.15 -7.85 9.81
CA SER A 319 -20.72 -7.23 8.62
C SER A 319 -20.18 -7.98 7.40
N SER A 320 -20.69 -9.18 7.18
CA SER A 320 -20.57 -9.79 5.86
C SER A 320 -21.45 -8.99 4.91
N LEU A 321 -20.88 -8.58 3.77
CA LEU A 321 -21.68 -8.05 2.67
C LEU A 321 -21.98 -9.25 1.77
N ALA A 322 -23.23 -9.70 1.80
CA ALA A 322 -23.73 -10.68 0.84
C ALA A 322 -23.73 -10.07 -0.56
N LEU A 323 -23.14 -10.76 -1.54
CA LEU A 323 -23.16 -10.31 -2.93
C LEU A 323 -24.48 -10.67 -3.61
N ASP A 324 -24.98 -9.75 -4.43
CA ASP A 324 -26.12 -10.01 -5.28
C ASP A 324 -25.69 -10.85 -6.49
N GLU A 325 -25.92 -12.16 -6.41
CA GLU A 325 -25.65 -13.12 -7.48
C GLU A 325 -26.89 -13.31 -8.39
N GLY A 326 -27.92 -12.45 -8.26
CA GLY A 326 -29.14 -12.48 -9.07
C GLY A 326 -28.89 -12.28 -10.57
N TYR A 327 -27.74 -11.72 -10.95
CA TYR A 327 -27.37 -11.50 -12.35
C TYR A 327 -27.25 -12.82 -13.15
N TRP A 328 -26.99 -13.95 -12.51
CA TRP A 328 -26.96 -15.27 -13.17
C TRP A 328 -28.30 -15.69 -13.75
N LEU A 329 -29.40 -15.10 -13.28
CA LEU A 329 -30.75 -15.35 -13.80
C LEU A 329 -31.08 -14.48 -15.03
N LEU A 330 -30.24 -13.50 -15.37
CA LEU A 330 -30.44 -12.64 -16.55
C LEU A 330 -30.25 -13.37 -17.89
N PRO A 331 -29.22 -14.21 -18.11
CA PRO A 331 -29.08 -14.96 -19.36
C PRO A 331 -30.30 -15.86 -19.72
N PRO A 332 -30.84 -16.71 -18.82
CA PRO A 332 -32.04 -17.49 -19.14
C PRO A 332 -33.28 -16.62 -19.32
N LEU A 333 -33.40 -15.50 -18.59
CA LEU A 333 -34.45 -14.51 -18.79
C LEU A 333 -34.37 -13.88 -20.19
N MET A 334 -33.18 -13.47 -20.63
CA MET A 334 -32.94 -12.92 -21.96
C MET A 334 -33.30 -13.93 -23.05
N LEU A 335 -32.90 -15.21 -22.87
CA LEU A 335 -33.26 -16.27 -23.81
C LEU A 335 -34.78 -16.46 -23.95
N LEU A 336 -35.50 -16.48 -22.82
CA LEU A 336 -36.97 -16.56 -22.83
C LEU A 336 -37.62 -15.32 -23.46
N SER A 337 -37.04 -14.14 -23.25
CA SER A 337 -37.53 -12.88 -23.82
C SER A 337 -37.42 -12.85 -25.35
N LEU A 338 -36.42 -13.52 -25.95
CA LEU A 338 -36.26 -13.59 -27.40
C LEU A 338 -37.48 -14.23 -28.08
N PHE A 339 -38.07 -15.26 -27.47
CA PHE A 339 -39.26 -15.92 -28.00
C PHE A 339 -40.53 -15.05 -28.00
N ALA A 340 -40.52 -13.92 -27.27
CA ALA A 340 -41.57 -12.92 -27.35
C ALA A 340 -41.48 -12.10 -28.66
N PHE A 341 -40.27 -11.90 -29.21
CA PHE A 341 -40.03 -11.12 -30.43
C PHE A 341 -40.23 -11.96 -31.70
N ARG A 342 -41.50 -11.95 -32.11
CA ARG A 342 -42.22 -12.77 -33.11
C ARG A 342 -41.58 -13.00 -34.50
N ARG A 343 -40.38 -12.53 -34.87
CA ARG A 343 -39.85 -12.70 -36.25
C ARG A 343 -38.34 -12.49 -36.48
N GLY A 344 -37.55 -12.17 -35.45
CA GLY A 344 -36.12 -11.82 -35.61
C GLY A 344 -35.13 -12.73 -34.88
N VAL A 345 -35.59 -13.73 -34.12
CA VAL A 345 -34.72 -14.57 -33.26
C VAL A 345 -33.67 -15.31 -34.07
N LEU A 346 -34.05 -15.81 -35.25
CA LEU A 346 -33.13 -16.52 -36.15
C LEU A 346 -32.14 -15.55 -36.80
N ALA A 347 -32.55 -14.31 -37.10
CA ALA A 347 -31.65 -13.27 -37.61
C ALA A 347 -30.66 -12.77 -36.54
N LEU A 348 -31.09 -12.62 -35.29
CA LEU A 348 -30.21 -12.26 -34.16
C LEU A 348 -29.24 -13.38 -33.79
N LEU A 349 -29.69 -14.64 -33.82
CA LEU A 349 -28.80 -15.80 -33.65
C LEU A 349 -27.81 -15.92 -34.81
N LEU A 350 -28.25 -15.75 -36.05
CA LEU A 350 -27.37 -15.78 -37.23
C LEU A 350 -26.37 -14.62 -37.23
N VAL A 351 -26.77 -13.41 -36.82
CA VAL A 351 -25.85 -12.26 -36.63
C VAL A 351 -24.89 -12.51 -35.46
N GLY A 352 -25.35 -13.16 -34.39
CA GLY A 352 -24.51 -13.66 -33.29
C GLY A 352 -23.44 -14.66 -33.75
N CYS A 353 -23.79 -15.55 -34.68
CA CYS A 353 -22.87 -16.51 -35.30
C CYS A 353 -21.99 -15.90 -36.42
N TYR A 354 -22.43 -14.82 -37.06
CA TYR A 354 -21.68 -14.09 -38.11
C TYR A 354 -20.77 -12.99 -37.55
N LEU A 355 -20.93 -12.61 -36.28
CA LEU A 355 -19.95 -11.79 -35.59
C LEU A 355 -18.63 -12.57 -35.61
N PRO A 356 -17.56 -12.00 -36.19
CA PRO A 356 -16.30 -12.70 -36.29
C PRO A 356 -15.81 -12.96 -34.87
N TRP A 357 -15.94 -14.21 -34.43
CA TRP A 357 -15.06 -14.81 -33.44
C TRP A 357 -13.66 -14.76 -34.04
N HIS A 358 -13.07 -13.56 -34.04
CA HIS A 358 -11.64 -13.42 -34.19
C HIS A 358 -11.07 -14.32 -33.11
N GLY A 359 -10.38 -15.37 -33.55
CA GLY A 359 -9.69 -16.30 -32.67
C GLY A 359 -8.73 -15.48 -31.82
N VAL A 360 -9.20 -15.07 -30.65
CA VAL A 360 -8.33 -14.79 -29.52
C VAL A 360 -7.58 -16.10 -29.37
N GLN A 361 -6.28 -16.10 -29.67
CA GLN A 361 -5.43 -17.25 -29.45
C GLN A 361 -5.51 -17.59 -27.96
N ALA A 362 -6.40 -18.52 -27.64
CA ALA A 362 -6.66 -19.00 -26.31
C ALA A 362 -5.51 -19.93 -25.96
N SER A 363 -4.55 -19.45 -25.17
CA SER A 363 -3.68 -20.32 -24.39
C SER A 363 -4.47 -20.91 -23.23
N GLU A 364 -4.17 -22.15 -22.89
CA GLU A 364 -5.00 -23.19 -22.27
C GLU A 364 -5.89 -22.89 -21.04
N ASN A 365 -5.94 -21.70 -20.43
CA ASN A 365 -6.69 -21.50 -19.17
C ASN A 365 -7.34 -20.11 -18.94
N ALA A 366 -7.57 -19.27 -19.95
CA ALA A 366 -7.97 -17.87 -19.71
C ALA A 366 -9.03 -17.32 -20.68
N LEU A 367 -10.23 -17.90 -20.69
CA LEU A 367 -11.36 -17.44 -21.53
C LEU A 367 -11.88 -16.05 -21.14
N TRP A 368 -11.65 -15.58 -19.90
CA TRP A 368 -12.20 -14.32 -19.36
C TRP A 368 -11.16 -13.29 -18.91
N GLN A 369 -9.86 -13.61 -18.97
CA GLN A 369 -8.81 -12.65 -18.56
C GLN A 369 -8.39 -11.79 -19.74
N ARG A 370 -8.39 -10.48 -19.51
CA ARG A 370 -7.84 -9.51 -20.47
C ARG A 370 -6.31 -9.59 -20.49
N GLU A 371 -5.70 -9.15 -21.59
CA GLU A 371 -4.24 -9.20 -21.77
C GLU A 371 -3.47 -8.38 -20.72
N ASP A 372 -4.01 -7.23 -20.31
CA ASP A 372 -3.46 -6.39 -19.22
C ASP A 372 -3.39 -7.16 -17.89
N GLN A 373 -4.46 -7.89 -17.55
CA GLN A 373 -4.53 -8.70 -16.33
C GLN A 373 -3.53 -9.85 -16.35
N ARG A 374 -3.34 -10.50 -17.51
CA ARG A 374 -2.33 -11.55 -17.68
C ARG A 374 -0.92 -11.02 -17.52
N GLN A 375 -0.61 -9.88 -18.13
CA GLN A 375 0.70 -9.24 -18.02
C GLN A 375 1.00 -8.84 -16.58
N HIS A 376 0.02 -8.29 -15.85
CA HIS A 376 0.18 -7.96 -14.44
C HIS A 376 0.41 -9.22 -13.56
N ALA A 377 -0.36 -10.29 -13.77
CA ALA A 377 -0.16 -11.53 -13.04
C ALA A 377 1.24 -12.15 -13.28
N ARG A 378 1.72 -12.12 -14.53
CA ARG A 378 3.10 -12.51 -14.88
C ARG A 378 4.13 -11.61 -14.18
N MET A 379 3.87 -10.31 -14.13
CA MET A 379 4.73 -9.33 -13.46
C MET A 379 4.92 -9.72 -11.99
N VAL A 380 3.82 -9.96 -11.26
CA VAL A 380 3.81 -10.36 -9.84
C VAL A 380 4.53 -11.69 -9.62
N ARG A 381 4.21 -12.74 -10.39
CA ARG A 381 4.88 -14.05 -10.25
C ARG A 381 6.39 -13.97 -10.45
N GLY A 382 6.85 -13.13 -11.38
CA GLY A 382 8.27 -12.90 -11.57
C GLY A 382 8.92 -12.19 -10.39
N VAL A 383 8.22 -11.27 -9.70
CA VAL A 383 8.74 -10.62 -8.48
C VAL A 383 8.92 -11.65 -7.37
N ASP A 384 7.93 -12.51 -7.18
CA ASP A 384 7.98 -13.55 -6.15
C ASP A 384 9.05 -14.62 -6.45
N ALA A 385 9.27 -14.95 -7.73
CA ALA A 385 10.40 -15.78 -8.14
C ALA A 385 11.75 -15.10 -7.85
N TYR A 386 11.90 -13.81 -8.18
CA TYR A 386 13.12 -13.05 -7.91
C TYR A 386 13.42 -12.95 -6.41
N ARG A 387 12.41 -12.69 -5.57
CA ARG A 387 12.55 -12.65 -4.10
C ARG A 387 13.03 -13.99 -3.52
N ARG A 388 12.63 -15.10 -4.14
CA ARG A 388 13.09 -16.46 -3.81
C ARG A 388 14.44 -16.83 -4.45
N SER A 389 15.12 -15.88 -5.10
CA SER A 389 16.36 -16.09 -5.85
C SER A 389 16.24 -17.07 -7.04
N ASP A 390 15.01 -17.38 -7.48
CA ASP A 390 14.75 -18.14 -8.70
C ASP A 390 14.76 -17.19 -9.90
N TYR A 391 15.98 -16.83 -10.32
CA TYR A 391 16.21 -15.88 -11.40
C TYR A 391 15.80 -16.42 -12.78
N GLU A 392 15.79 -17.75 -12.98
CA GLU A 392 15.38 -18.36 -14.25
C GLU A 392 13.86 -18.26 -14.46
N THR A 393 13.08 -18.55 -13.42
CA THR A 393 11.62 -18.39 -13.47
C THR A 393 11.23 -16.91 -13.56
N ALA A 394 11.90 -16.03 -12.81
CA ALA A 394 11.69 -14.58 -12.93
C ALA A 394 11.95 -14.08 -14.36
N GLN A 395 13.03 -14.55 -15.00
CA GLN A 395 13.34 -14.19 -16.38
C GLN A 395 12.25 -14.65 -17.36
N ARG A 396 11.78 -15.90 -17.23
CA ARG A 396 10.71 -16.46 -18.09
C ARG A 396 9.40 -15.69 -17.95
N GLU A 397 8.99 -15.39 -16.72
CA GLU A 397 7.75 -14.65 -16.46
C GLU A 397 7.79 -13.24 -17.08
N TRP A 398 8.94 -12.55 -17.00
CA TRP A 398 9.12 -11.20 -17.57
C TRP A 398 9.56 -11.16 -19.04
N GLN A 399 9.79 -12.32 -19.65
CA GLN A 399 10.17 -12.41 -21.05
C GLN A 399 9.02 -11.93 -21.95
N GLY A 400 9.33 -10.96 -22.81
CA GLY A 400 8.35 -10.37 -23.74
C GLY A 400 7.35 -9.40 -23.11
N LEU A 401 7.37 -9.19 -21.78
CA LEU A 401 6.51 -8.19 -21.16
C LEU A 401 6.93 -6.76 -21.58
N PRO A 402 5.96 -5.92 -21.98
CA PRO A 402 6.21 -4.52 -22.33
C PRO A 402 6.44 -3.64 -21.09
N GLY A 403 6.91 -2.42 -21.30
CA GLY A 403 7.04 -1.40 -20.25
C GLY A 403 8.42 -1.27 -19.62
N ALA A 404 8.64 -0.11 -18.97
CA ALA A 404 9.92 0.24 -18.34
C ALA A 404 10.25 -0.68 -17.16
N GLU A 405 9.25 -1.03 -16.35
CA GLU A 405 9.41 -1.88 -15.17
C GLU A 405 9.83 -3.30 -15.53
N ALA A 406 9.21 -3.90 -16.53
CA ALA A 406 9.60 -5.22 -17.01
C ALA A 406 11.06 -5.22 -17.52
N ALA A 407 11.47 -4.16 -18.22
CA ALA A 407 12.87 -3.99 -18.65
C ALA A 407 13.83 -3.83 -17.46
N TYR A 408 13.49 -2.96 -16.50
CA TYR A 408 14.27 -2.78 -15.29
C TYR A 408 14.45 -4.08 -14.49
N ASN A 409 13.36 -4.83 -14.32
CA ASN A 409 13.35 -6.09 -13.57
C ASN A 409 14.13 -7.21 -14.27
N ARG A 410 14.07 -7.30 -15.61
CA ARG A 410 14.98 -8.16 -16.38
C ARG A 410 16.44 -7.74 -16.19
N GLY A 411 16.74 -6.44 -16.19
CA GLY A 411 18.07 -5.90 -15.89
C GLY A 411 18.60 -6.36 -14.54
N ASN A 412 17.75 -6.33 -13.50
CA ASN A 412 18.09 -6.84 -12.17
C ASN A 412 18.43 -8.34 -12.17
N VAL A 413 17.65 -9.14 -12.90
CA VAL A 413 17.90 -10.59 -13.07
C VAL A 413 19.25 -10.84 -13.73
N HIS A 414 19.54 -10.16 -14.84
CA HIS A 414 20.82 -10.28 -15.53
C HIS A 414 22.00 -9.88 -14.62
N ALA A 415 21.85 -8.79 -13.85
CA ALA A 415 22.86 -8.33 -12.92
C ALA A 415 23.16 -9.37 -11.82
N ARG A 416 22.12 -10.03 -11.28
CA ARG A 416 22.25 -11.11 -10.28
C ARG A 416 22.93 -12.35 -10.84
N GLN A 417 22.74 -12.63 -12.12
CA GLN A 417 23.42 -13.74 -12.82
C GLN A 417 24.83 -13.38 -13.31
N GLY A 418 25.32 -12.16 -13.05
CA GLY A 418 26.64 -11.71 -13.48
C GLY A 418 26.75 -11.30 -14.95
N ARG A 419 25.62 -11.30 -15.67
CA ARG A 419 25.47 -10.89 -17.07
C ARG A 419 25.35 -9.37 -17.18
N TYR A 420 26.47 -8.68 -16.93
CA TYR A 420 26.46 -7.23 -16.76
C TYR A 420 26.18 -6.45 -18.04
N ASP A 421 26.56 -6.97 -19.20
CA ASP A 421 26.28 -6.34 -20.49
C ASP A 421 24.78 -6.35 -20.80
N GLU A 422 24.14 -7.48 -20.60
CA GLU A 422 22.70 -7.66 -20.79
C GLU A 422 21.91 -6.86 -19.76
N ALA A 423 22.40 -6.79 -18.52
CA ALA A 423 21.78 -5.95 -17.48
C ALA A 423 21.78 -4.47 -17.88
N ILE A 424 22.91 -3.94 -18.36
CA ILE A 424 23.02 -2.55 -18.81
C ILE A 424 22.08 -2.29 -19.99
N ALA A 425 22.01 -3.20 -20.96
CA ALA A 425 21.13 -3.06 -22.12
C ALA A 425 19.64 -3.01 -21.74
N GLU A 426 19.22 -3.80 -20.75
CA GLU A 426 17.85 -3.78 -20.23
C GLU A 426 17.56 -2.53 -19.38
N TYR A 427 18.51 -2.03 -18.59
CA TYR A 427 18.37 -0.73 -17.93
C TYR A 427 18.28 0.43 -18.93
N ASP A 428 19.07 0.39 -20.01
CA ASP A 428 18.97 1.37 -21.09
C ASP A 428 17.61 1.33 -21.78
N ARG A 429 17.03 0.14 -21.94
CA ARG A 429 15.67 -0.01 -22.44
C ARG A 429 14.64 0.56 -21.47
N ALA A 430 14.80 0.33 -20.16
CA ALA A 430 13.95 0.92 -19.14
C ALA A 430 14.01 2.45 -19.17
N LEU A 431 15.21 3.02 -19.26
CA LEU A 431 15.43 4.47 -19.30
C LEU A 431 14.95 5.12 -20.60
N ARG A 432 14.96 4.41 -21.74
CA ARG A 432 14.31 4.89 -22.97
C ARG A 432 12.78 4.99 -22.83
N LEU A 433 12.18 4.07 -22.08
CA LEU A 433 10.73 4.04 -21.84
C LEU A 433 10.31 4.99 -20.71
N ALA A 434 11.15 5.16 -19.69
CA ALA A 434 10.94 6.03 -18.54
C ALA A 434 12.26 6.74 -18.16
N PRO A 435 12.59 7.89 -18.78
CA PRO A 435 13.87 8.59 -18.57
C PRO A 435 14.15 9.01 -17.11
N GLY A 436 13.10 9.20 -16.30
CA GLY A 436 13.21 9.59 -14.89
C GLY A 436 13.25 8.44 -13.88
N MET A 437 13.35 7.18 -14.32
CA MET A 437 13.35 6.00 -13.44
C MET A 437 14.67 5.93 -12.65
N ARG A 438 14.69 6.52 -11.45
CA ARG A 438 15.87 6.64 -10.58
C ARG A 438 16.50 5.28 -10.28
N GLU A 439 15.67 4.26 -10.05
CA GLU A 439 16.09 2.90 -9.74
C GLU A 439 16.92 2.30 -10.86
N ALA A 440 16.53 2.53 -12.12
CA ALA A 440 17.26 2.05 -13.29
C ALA A 440 18.59 2.80 -13.47
N ILE A 441 18.64 4.11 -13.17
CA ILE A 441 19.88 4.92 -13.21
C ILE A 441 20.89 4.39 -12.19
N ASP A 442 20.44 4.22 -10.95
CA ASP A 442 21.29 3.83 -9.83
C ASP A 442 21.81 2.38 -10.01
N ASN A 443 20.94 1.45 -10.40
CA ASN A 443 21.34 0.07 -10.63
C ASN A 443 22.26 -0.08 -11.85
N LYS A 444 22.01 0.67 -12.93
CA LYS A 444 22.90 0.69 -14.09
C LYS A 444 24.30 1.15 -13.69
N ARG A 445 24.42 2.27 -12.95
CA ARG A 445 25.71 2.77 -12.47
C ARG A 445 26.44 1.73 -11.63
N ALA A 446 25.73 1.08 -10.71
CA ALA A 446 26.30 0.05 -9.84
C ALA A 446 26.81 -1.16 -10.63
N VAL A 447 26.08 -1.59 -11.67
CA VAL A 447 26.50 -2.69 -12.55
C VAL A 447 27.70 -2.30 -13.42
N GLU A 448 27.76 -1.08 -13.93
CA GLU A 448 28.91 -0.57 -14.68
C GLU A 448 30.18 -0.56 -13.84
N GLU A 449 30.09 -0.12 -12.58
CA GLU A 449 31.21 -0.17 -11.64
C GLU A 449 31.65 -1.61 -11.35
N ALA A 450 30.70 -2.52 -11.11
CA ALA A 450 30.99 -3.93 -10.90
C ALA A 450 31.69 -4.56 -12.12
N LYS A 451 31.28 -4.18 -13.34
CA LYS A 451 31.91 -4.61 -14.59
C LYS A 451 33.34 -4.09 -14.72
N ARG A 452 33.59 -2.83 -14.36
CA ARG A 452 34.95 -2.24 -14.36
C ARG A 452 35.89 -2.94 -13.39
N ARG A 453 35.41 -3.29 -12.18
CA ARG A 453 36.21 -4.01 -11.17
C ARG A 453 36.61 -5.42 -11.60
N LYS A 454 35.85 -6.07 -12.50
CA LYS A 454 36.16 -7.42 -13.02
C LYS A 454 37.11 -7.44 -14.22
N ARG A 455 37.49 -6.30 -14.82
CA ARG A 455 38.49 -6.27 -15.91
C ARG A 455 39.91 -6.35 -15.34
N PRO A 456 40.80 -7.26 -15.81
CA PRO A 456 42.17 -7.36 -15.32
C PRO A 456 43.02 -6.12 -15.65
N PRO A 457 43.98 -5.72 -14.79
CA PRO A 457 44.80 -4.52 -14.96
C PRO A 457 46.02 -4.77 -15.87
N GLN A 458 45.81 -5.11 -17.15
CA GLN A 458 46.92 -5.21 -18.12
C GLN A 458 47.18 -3.91 -18.89
N GLN A 459 46.25 -2.95 -18.87
CA GLN A 459 46.35 -1.73 -19.70
C GLN A 459 47.11 -0.56 -19.03
N ASN A 460 47.32 -0.59 -17.70
CA ASN A 460 48.02 0.49 -17.00
C ASN A 460 49.55 0.32 -16.94
N GLN A 461 50.09 -0.88 -17.08
CA GLN A 461 51.55 -1.08 -17.08
C GLN A 461 52.22 -0.59 -18.38
N GLN A 462 51.54 -0.71 -19.52
CA GLN A 462 52.10 -0.30 -20.81
C GLN A 462 52.21 1.22 -20.97
N ASN A 463 51.31 1.98 -20.33
CA ASN A 463 51.37 3.46 -20.33
C ASN A 463 52.44 4.02 -19.38
N GLN A 464 52.72 3.36 -18.24
CA GLN A 464 53.79 3.79 -17.35
C GLN A 464 55.17 3.55 -17.96
N GLN A 465 55.36 2.44 -18.66
CA GLN A 465 56.64 2.13 -19.31
C GLN A 465 56.96 3.08 -20.47
N ASN A 466 55.94 3.52 -21.23
CA ASN A 466 56.11 4.51 -22.29
C ASN A 466 56.42 5.92 -21.77
N GLN A 467 55.83 6.33 -20.64
CA GLN A 467 56.15 7.62 -20.03
C GLN A 467 57.59 7.66 -19.48
N GLN A 468 58.04 6.56 -18.87
CA GLN A 468 59.39 6.47 -18.33
C GLN A 468 60.47 6.49 -19.44
N ASN A 469 60.20 5.87 -20.59
CA ASN A 469 61.10 5.92 -21.75
C ASN A 469 61.16 7.31 -22.40
N GLN A 470 60.06 8.06 -22.45
CA GLN A 470 60.09 9.44 -22.96
C GLN A 470 60.87 10.38 -22.03
N GLN A 471 60.74 10.21 -20.71
CA GLN A 471 61.44 11.04 -19.74
C GLN A 471 62.95 10.80 -19.74
N ASN A 472 63.38 9.55 -19.96
CA ASN A 472 64.81 9.22 -20.11
C ASN A 472 65.43 9.78 -21.41
N GLN A 473 64.68 9.80 -22.52
CA GLN A 473 65.17 10.42 -23.76
C GLN A 473 65.33 11.94 -23.60
N GLN A 474 64.41 12.60 -22.90
CA GLN A 474 64.45 14.04 -22.69
C GLN A 474 65.62 14.46 -21.77
N ASN A 475 65.94 13.64 -20.76
CA ASN A 475 67.09 13.87 -19.89
C ASN A 475 68.44 13.67 -20.60
N GLN A 476 68.55 12.70 -21.51
CA GLN A 476 69.77 12.54 -22.31
C GLN A 476 69.98 13.73 -23.26
N GLN A 477 68.91 14.25 -23.85
CA GLN A 477 68.98 15.41 -24.75
C GLN A 477 69.40 16.69 -24.02
N ASN A 478 68.93 16.88 -22.77
CA ASN A 478 69.33 18.01 -21.94
C ASN A 478 70.80 17.94 -21.49
N GLN A 479 71.32 16.74 -21.18
CA GLN A 479 72.74 16.58 -20.85
C GLN A 479 73.64 16.88 -22.06
N GLN A 480 73.23 16.44 -23.26
CA GLN A 480 73.98 16.73 -24.48
C GLN A 480 74.01 18.22 -24.82
N ASN A 481 72.90 18.93 -24.60
CA ASN A 481 72.84 20.39 -24.81
C ASN A 481 73.69 21.18 -23.80
N GLN A 482 73.74 20.75 -22.53
CA GLN A 482 74.62 21.37 -21.53
C GLN A 482 76.10 21.17 -21.89
N GLN A 483 76.46 19.97 -22.36
CA GLN A 483 77.84 19.68 -22.76
C GLN A 483 78.27 20.49 -23.99
N ASN A 484 77.36 20.71 -24.95
CA ASN A 484 77.62 21.57 -26.11
C ASN A 484 77.76 23.05 -25.74
N GLN A 485 76.96 23.55 -24.80
CA GLN A 485 77.11 24.93 -24.31
C GLN A 485 78.45 25.14 -23.59
N GLN A 486 78.89 24.16 -22.79
CA GLN A 486 80.17 24.22 -22.11
C GLN A 486 81.36 24.20 -23.09
N ASN A 487 81.26 23.41 -24.17
CA ASN A 487 82.28 23.39 -25.22
C ASN A 487 82.32 24.71 -26.02
N GLN A 488 81.18 25.34 -26.29
CA GLN A 488 81.15 26.66 -26.94
C GLN A 488 81.76 27.76 -26.07
N GLN A 489 81.50 27.71 -24.76
CA GLN A 489 82.09 28.66 -23.80
C GLN A 489 83.62 28.49 -23.70
N ASN A 490 84.11 27.26 -23.73
CA ASN A 490 85.55 26.99 -23.74
C ASN A 490 86.23 27.44 -25.05
N GLN A 491 85.57 27.31 -26.21
CA GLN A 491 86.09 27.82 -27.48
C GLN A 491 86.13 29.36 -27.51
N GLN A 492 85.13 30.04 -26.95
CA GLN A 492 85.12 31.50 -26.83
C GLN A 492 86.24 32.02 -25.91
N ASN A 493 86.50 31.32 -24.80
CA ASN A 493 87.59 31.68 -23.89
C ASN A 493 88.98 31.46 -24.51
N GLN A 494 89.14 30.45 -25.37
CA GLN A 494 90.39 30.24 -26.11
C GLN A 494 90.62 31.30 -27.20
N GLN A 495 89.58 31.78 -27.89
CA GLN A 495 89.70 32.88 -28.85
C GLN A 495 90.06 34.22 -28.20
N ASN A 496 89.55 34.49 -26.99
CA ASN A 496 89.90 35.73 -26.27
C ASN A 496 91.33 35.75 -25.71
N GLN A 497 91.99 34.59 -25.56
CA GLN A 497 93.39 34.52 -25.13
C GLN A 497 94.40 34.66 -26.28
N GLN A 498 93.97 34.58 -27.54
CA GLN A 498 94.83 34.81 -28.72
C GLN A 498 94.87 36.26 -29.20
N ASN A 499 94.05 37.15 -28.64
CA ASN A 499 93.98 38.58 -28.98
C ASN A 499 94.53 39.50 -27.87
N GLN A 500 95.44 39.01 -27.03
CA GLN A 500 96.19 39.81 -26.04
C GLN A 500 97.70 39.70 -26.26
#